data_AF-A0AAU4BBX7-F1
#
_entry.id   AF-A0AAU4BBX7-F1
#
_cell.length_a   1.000
_cell.length_b   1.000
_cell.length_c   1.000
_cell.angle_alpha   90.00
_cell.angle_beta   90.00
_cell.angle_gamma   90.00
#
_symmetry.space_group_name_H-M   'P 1'
#
loop_
_entity.id
_entity.type
_entity.pdbx_description
1 polymer ?
#
loop_
_entity_poly.entity_id
_entity_poly.type
_entity_poly.pdbx_seq_one_letter_code
_entity_poly.pdbx_strand_id
1 'polypeptide(L)'
;MARRSAVGRGRDTAVVDETAPHARALASSADPWDLPAGDPPDRRRGGRGNGGGRPRGGRWGGSGGRWWVWVGRAVLWALILVILVNGVRAPFERFTSEEEPATTTAAGQKPARGTGFPSSAAGAFALQFANVYLNYDQKSAPAREVALRTFLPEGADPQFGWNGAGKMQLQSVQVAGVDARDAHNATVTLLASTADKWLRLAVPIYADQNGSLVVSARPALLPPPTKAKLPQGGVEDRDTALESELQPFLGTFFQEYATGNQAALSRFSVGTTIAGLANTVRFMQVKEVVVPKGAAGERTVTATVTWQLTEGGGGELEQTYRLTMVKKGTTWLVRDIRGTTEPNAS
;
A
#
# COMPACT_ATOMS: atom_id res chain seq x y z
N MET A 1 64.59 42.06 15.83
CA MET A 1 65.65 41.49 14.95
C MET A 1 65.76 40.00 15.25
N ALA A 2 66.21 39.17 14.29
CA ALA A 2 66.59 37.76 14.45
C ALA A 2 65.49 36.75 14.90
N ARG A 3 65.58 35.44 14.64
CA ARG A 3 66.01 34.70 13.41
C ARG A 3 65.59 33.22 13.55
N ARG A 4 65.07 32.62 12.46
CA ARG A 4 65.08 31.18 12.09
C ARG A 4 64.62 30.10 13.10
N SER A 5 63.63 29.31 12.70
CA SER A 5 63.44 27.93 13.17
C SER A 5 64.06 26.93 12.17
N ALA A 6 64.60 25.81 12.66
CA ALA A 6 64.96 24.60 11.90
C ALA A 6 63.87 23.55 12.12
N VAL A 7 63.32 22.85 11.10
CA VAL A 7 63.92 21.76 10.31
C VAL A 7 64.31 20.56 11.16
N GLY A 8 63.58 19.46 10.99
CA GLY A 8 63.83 18.14 11.58
C GLY A 8 62.78 17.13 11.10
N ARG A 9 63.11 16.34 10.07
CA ARG A 9 62.23 15.28 9.53
C ARG A 9 63.05 14.00 9.39
N GLY A 10 62.64 12.94 10.09
CA GLY A 10 63.20 11.59 9.97
C GLY A 10 62.08 10.54 9.98
N ARG A 11 62.32 9.41 9.34
CA ARG A 11 61.42 8.25 9.26
C ARG A 11 62.28 6.99 9.22
N ASP A 12 61.96 6.04 10.09
CA ASP A 12 62.17 4.59 9.98
C ASP A 12 61.00 3.97 10.81
N THR A 13 60.23 2.92 10.48
CA THR A 13 60.44 1.60 9.82
C THR A 13 61.36 0.66 10.58
N ALA A 14 60.98 -0.57 10.97
CA ALA A 14 59.67 -1.27 11.05
C ALA A 14 59.81 -2.36 12.17
N VAL A 15 58.82 -3.18 12.54
CA VAL A 15 58.50 -4.49 11.92
C VAL A 15 57.49 -5.23 12.83
N VAL A 16 56.38 -5.74 12.24
CA VAL A 16 55.67 -7.05 12.44
C VAL A 16 55.51 -7.61 13.89
N ASP A 17 54.30 -7.97 14.37
CA ASP A 17 52.94 -8.02 13.77
C ASP A 17 51.85 -7.55 14.79
N GLU A 18 50.62 -8.08 15.00
CA GLU A 18 49.89 -9.28 14.53
C GLU A 18 48.35 -9.09 14.58
N THR A 19 47.59 -10.17 14.42
CA THR A 19 46.17 -10.36 14.76
C THR A 19 45.15 -9.48 14.01
N ALA A 20 44.78 -9.94 12.82
CA ALA A 20 43.43 -9.74 12.25
C ALA A 20 42.39 -10.62 13.01
N PRO A 21 41.04 -10.45 12.86
CA PRO A 21 40.37 -9.75 11.75
C PRO A 21 39.12 -8.87 12.06
N HIS A 22 38.87 -7.94 11.13
CA HIS A 22 37.57 -7.47 10.63
C HIS A 22 36.41 -7.14 11.61
N ALA A 23 36.29 -5.86 11.99
CA ALA A 23 34.97 -5.23 12.18
C ALA A 23 34.48 -4.68 10.82
N ARG A 24 33.24 -5.00 10.41
CA ARG A 24 32.69 -4.66 9.09
C ARG A 24 31.83 -3.39 9.14
N ALA A 25 31.76 -2.68 8.02
CA ALA A 25 31.12 -1.37 7.85
C ALA A 25 29.75 -1.19 8.54
N LEU A 26 29.55 0.02 9.11
CA LEU A 26 28.22 0.55 9.42
C LEU A 26 27.41 0.63 8.11
N ALA A 27 26.30 -0.09 8.05
CA ALA A 27 25.43 -0.08 6.89
C ALA A 27 24.67 1.26 6.78
N SER A 28 24.56 1.78 5.55
CA SER A 28 23.65 2.90 5.26
C SER A 28 22.21 2.51 5.56
N SER A 29 21.43 3.41 6.15
CA SER A 29 19.99 3.24 6.30
C SER A 29 19.35 3.12 4.91
N ALA A 30 18.84 1.94 4.56
CA ALA A 30 18.08 1.74 3.34
C ALA A 30 16.70 2.41 3.48
N ASP A 31 16.32 3.25 2.53
CA ASP A 31 14.96 3.80 2.47
C ASP A 31 14.02 2.73 1.90
N PRO A 32 12.85 2.42 2.51
CA PRO A 32 11.91 1.38 2.04
C PRO A 32 11.30 1.55 0.64
N TRP A 33 11.82 2.46 -0.20
CA TRP A 33 11.33 2.73 -1.55
C TRP A 33 12.32 2.38 -2.67
N ASP A 34 13.56 2.01 -2.37
CA ASP A 34 14.51 1.49 -3.37
C ASP A 34 14.50 -0.05 -3.39
N LEU A 35 14.21 -0.63 -4.57
CA LEU A 35 14.32 -2.07 -4.82
C LEU A 35 15.67 -2.40 -5.49
N PRO A 36 16.35 -3.49 -5.11
CA PRO A 36 17.62 -3.87 -5.71
C PRO A 36 17.43 -4.40 -7.14
N ALA A 37 18.20 -3.88 -8.09
CA ALA A 37 18.22 -4.37 -9.47
C ALA A 37 18.76 -5.82 -9.55
N GLY A 38 18.02 -6.70 -10.22
CA GLY A 38 18.42 -8.10 -10.44
C GLY A 38 19.04 -8.32 -11.82
N ASP A 39 20.28 -8.81 -11.86
CA ASP A 39 20.96 -9.20 -13.10
C ASP A 39 20.31 -10.44 -13.76
N PRO A 40 20.20 -10.47 -15.11
CA PRO A 40 19.67 -11.63 -15.83
C PRO A 40 20.74 -12.73 -16.00
N PRO A 41 20.40 -14.02 -15.77
CA PRO A 41 21.38 -15.11 -15.86
C PRO A 41 21.66 -15.55 -17.30
N ASP A 42 22.95 -15.49 -17.65
CA ASP A 42 23.51 -15.94 -18.92
C ASP A 42 23.33 -17.47 -19.11
N ARG A 43 22.79 -17.92 -20.26
CA ARG A 43 22.68 -19.36 -20.60
C ARG A 43 23.48 -19.69 -21.85
N ARG A 44 24.69 -20.24 -21.63
CA ARG A 44 25.61 -20.67 -22.68
C ARG A 44 25.05 -21.84 -23.51
N ARG A 45 25.56 -21.94 -24.74
CA ARG A 45 25.00 -22.71 -25.86
C ARG A 45 25.89 -23.88 -26.25
N GLY A 46 25.33 -25.08 -26.35
CA GLY A 46 25.94 -26.27 -26.97
C GLY A 46 24.88 -27.36 -27.21
N GLY A 47 25.01 -28.24 -28.21
CA GLY A 47 25.97 -28.26 -29.32
C GLY A 47 25.73 -29.45 -30.27
N ARG A 48 25.99 -29.26 -31.58
CA ARG A 48 26.15 -30.24 -32.70
C ARG A 48 25.27 -31.52 -32.76
N GLY A 49 24.58 -31.78 -33.88
CA GLY A 49 23.66 -32.95 -33.98
C GLY A 49 23.40 -33.71 -35.30
N ASN A 50 23.80 -33.22 -36.50
CA ASN A 50 23.73 -33.95 -37.79
C ASN A 50 22.30 -34.36 -38.32
N GLY A 51 22.23 -34.82 -39.58
CA GLY A 51 21.12 -35.60 -40.16
C GLY A 51 20.14 -34.82 -41.04
N GLY A 52 20.04 -35.15 -42.33
CA GLY A 52 19.10 -34.55 -43.27
C GLY A 52 18.27 -35.57 -44.05
N GLY A 53 17.15 -35.13 -44.63
CA GLY A 53 16.26 -35.94 -45.48
C GLY A 53 15.20 -35.07 -46.17
N ARG A 54 14.86 -35.38 -47.43
CA ARG A 54 13.90 -34.59 -48.25
C ARG A 54 12.50 -35.24 -48.31
N PRO A 55 11.44 -34.46 -48.62
CA PRO A 55 10.07 -34.80 -48.23
C PRO A 55 9.30 -35.65 -49.25
N ARG A 56 8.22 -36.33 -48.79
CA ARG A 56 7.11 -36.82 -49.62
C ARG A 56 5.77 -36.80 -48.87
N GLY A 57 4.71 -36.43 -49.59
CA GLY A 57 3.44 -37.17 -49.60
C GLY A 57 2.45 -37.04 -48.42
N GLY A 58 1.42 -36.22 -48.61
CA GLY A 58 0.06 -36.77 -48.73
C GLY A 58 -0.75 -37.15 -47.48
N ARG A 59 -1.58 -36.19 -47.04
CA ARG A 59 -3.03 -36.36 -46.74
C ARG A 59 -3.46 -37.50 -45.79
N TRP A 60 -3.86 -37.13 -44.56
CA TRP A 60 -5.19 -37.30 -43.90
C TRP A 60 -5.30 -36.09 -42.93
N GLY A 61 -6.42 -35.40 -42.73
CA GLY A 61 -7.70 -35.86 -42.19
C GLY A 61 -7.84 -35.31 -40.75
N GLY A 62 -8.67 -34.28 -40.49
CA GLY A 62 -8.79 -33.70 -39.14
C GLY A 62 -9.45 -32.32 -39.03
N SER A 63 -10.78 -32.28 -38.98
CA SER A 63 -11.56 -31.05 -38.68
C SER A 63 -11.55 -30.73 -37.16
N GLY A 64 -10.41 -30.31 -36.62
CA GLY A 64 -10.16 -30.22 -35.16
C GLY A 64 -10.01 -28.82 -34.53
N GLY A 65 -10.20 -27.73 -35.28
CA GLY A 65 -9.76 -26.39 -34.83
C GLY A 65 -10.72 -25.54 -33.98
N ARG A 66 -12.04 -25.81 -33.97
CA ARG A 66 -13.04 -24.83 -33.50
C ARG A 66 -13.47 -24.95 -32.03
N TRP A 67 -13.21 -26.07 -31.35
CA TRP A 67 -13.67 -26.29 -29.98
C TRP A 67 -12.81 -25.57 -28.91
N TRP A 68 -11.49 -25.51 -29.11
CA TRP A 68 -10.56 -24.75 -28.25
C TRP A 68 -10.92 -23.25 -28.15
N VAL A 69 -11.47 -22.65 -29.22
CA VAL A 69 -11.94 -21.26 -29.22
C VAL A 69 -13.18 -21.08 -28.34
N TRP A 70 -14.04 -22.09 -28.23
CA TRP A 70 -15.19 -22.08 -27.31
C TRP A 70 -14.76 -22.25 -25.85
N VAL A 71 -13.83 -23.17 -25.56
CA VAL A 71 -13.28 -23.33 -24.19
C VAL A 71 -12.55 -22.06 -23.74
N GLY A 72 -11.70 -21.47 -24.60
CA GLY A 72 -11.02 -20.21 -24.32
C GLY A 72 -11.99 -19.04 -24.08
N ARG A 73 -13.10 -18.97 -24.83
CA ARG A 73 -14.15 -17.99 -24.59
C ARG A 73 -14.96 -18.25 -23.31
N ALA A 74 -15.22 -19.50 -22.94
CA ALA A 74 -15.89 -19.82 -21.68
C ALA A 74 -15.04 -19.40 -20.47
N VAL A 75 -13.73 -19.65 -20.51
CA VAL A 75 -12.79 -19.17 -19.47
C VAL A 75 -12.70 -17.65 -19.44
N LEU A 76 -12.65 -16.98 -20.60
CA LEU A 76 -12.66 -15.52 -20.68
C LEU A 76 -13.94 -14.91 -20.08
N TRP A 77 -15.11 -15.46 -20.42
CA TRP A 77 -16.39 -15.02 -19.86
C TRP A 77 -16.50 -15.29 -18.36
N ALA A 78 -16.03 -16.44 -17.87
CA ALA A 78 -15.98 -16.72 -16.44
C ALA A 78 -15.08 -15.72 -15.69
N LEU A 79 -13.91 -15.39 -16.24
CA LEU A 79 -12.98 -14.42 -15.64
C LEU A 79 -13.55 -12.99 -15.66
N ILE A 80 -14.24 -12.58 -16.73
CA ILE A 80 -14.99 -11.32 -16.80
C ILE A 80 -16.10 -11.29 -15.75
N LEU A 81 -16.85 -12.38 -15.59
CA LEU A 81 -17.96 -12.48 -14.64
C LEU A 81 -17.47 -12.46 -13.18
N VAL A 82 -16.34 -13.10 -12.87
CA VAL A 82 -15.69 -13.01 -11.54
C VAL A 82 -15.23 -11.58 -11.24
N ILE A 83 -14.67 -10.85 -12.22
CA ILE A 83 -14.32 -9.44 -12.07
C ILE A 83 -15.59 -8.58 -11.85
N LEU A 84 -16.69 -8.87 -12.55
CA LEU A 84 -17.96 -8.17 -12.35
C LEU A 84 -18.54 -8.40 -10.95
N VAL A 85 -18.51 -9.64 -10.45
CA VAL A 85 -19.09 -10.01 -9.14
C VAL A 85 -18.25 -9.49 -7.97
N ASN A 86 -16.92 -9.56 -8.04
CA ASN A 86 -16.05 -8.96 -7.02
C ASN A 86 -15.97 -7.43 -7.13
N GLY A 87 -16.38 -6.83 -8.25
CA GLY A 87 -16.41 -5.39 -8.46
C GLY A 87 -17.55 -4.64 -7.76
N VAL A 88 -18.54 -5.34 -7.20
CA VAL A 88 -19.77 -4.73 -6.65
C VAL A 88 -20.05 -5.20 -5.21
N ARG A 89 -19.23 -4.77 -4.25
CA ARG A 89 -19.59 -4.89 -2.81
C ARG A 89 -19.17 -3.75 -1.87
N ALA A 90 -18.80 -2.60 -2.40
CA ALA A 90 -18.81 -1.32 -1.68
C ALA A 90 -18.97 -0.16 -2.68
N PRO A 91 -19.69 0.93 -2.38
CA PRO A 91 -20.44 1.25 -1.15
C PRO A 91 -21.95 1.52 -1.37
N PHE A 92 -22.82 1.07 -0.46
CA PHE A 92 -24.24 1.48 -0.43
C PHE A 92 -24.78 1.93 0.94
N GLU A 93 -23.96 1.93 1.99
CA GLU A 93 -24.37 2.25 3.38
C GLU A 93 -24.19 3.74 3.75
N ARG A 94 -24.01 4.64 2.77
CA ARG A 94 -23.76 6.08 3.00
C ARG A 94 -24.95 7.02 2.76
N PHE A 95 -26.16 6.49 2.59
CA PHE A 95 -27.37 7.26 2.28
C PHE A 95 -28.45 7.27 3.37
N THR A 96 -28.18 6.73 4.56
CA THR A 96 -29.11 6.74 5.71
C THR A 96 -28.41 7.14 7.00
N SER A 97 -28.09 8.43 7.13
CA SER A 97 -27.65 9.09 8.38
C SER A 97 -27.92 10.58 8.25
N GLU A 98 -29.14 10.99 8.58
CA GLU A 98 -29.52 12.41 8.69
C GLU A 98 -28.95 13.07 9.96
N GLU A 99 -29.02 14.40 9.98
CA GLU A 99 -28.26 15.28 10.87
C GLU A 99 -28.64 15.21 12.36
N GLU A 100 -27.66 15.46 13.22
CA GLU A 100 -27.77 16.57 14.18
C GLU A 100 -26.42 17.32 14.33
N PRO A 101 -26.40 18.62 14.66
CA PRO A 101 -25.20 19.45 14.59
C PRO A 101 -24.48 19.63 15.94
N ALA A 102 -23.16 19.47 15.95
CA ALA A 102 -22.29 19.91 17.04
C ALA A 102 -21.30 20.99 16.56
N THR A 103 -21.37 22.19 17.14
CA THR A 103 -20.44 23.30 16.88
C THR A 103 -19.24 23.25 17.82
N THR A 104 -18.01 23.34 17.29
CA THR A 104 -16.99 24.35 17.69
C THR A 104 -15.75 24.30 16.79
N THR A 105 -15.15 25.48 16.63
CA THR A 105 -13.94 25.86 15.87
C THR A 105 -12.74 24.91 15.96
N ALA A 106 -12.20 24.53 14.79
CA ALA A 106 -10.78 24.24 14.58
C ALA A 106 -10.38 24.62 13.13
N ALA A 107 -9.25 25.30 12.96
CA ALA A 107 -8.80 25.79 11.65
C ALA A 107 -7.94 24.74 10.91
N GLY A 108 -8.60 23.81 10.23
CA GLY A 108 -8.00 22.90 9.25
C GLY A 108 -8.78 22.94 7.93
N GLN A 109 -8.11 22.67 6.80
CA GLN A 109 -8.77 22.69 5.49
C GLN A 109 -9.84 21.59 5.39
N LYS A 110 -11.09 22.02 5.57
CA LYS A 110 -12.28 21.20 5.45
C LYS A 110 -12.39 20.69 4.00
N PRO A 111 -12.71 19.40 3.76
CA PRO A 111 -13.12 19.00 2.42
C PRO A 111 -14.34 19.84 2.03
N ALA A 112 -14.28 20.48 0.86
CA ALA A 112 -15.29 21.44 0.45
C ALA A 112 -16.67 20.75 0.47
N ARG A 113 -17.63 21.32 1.23
CA ARG A 113 -19.05 20.98 1.06
C ARG A 113 -19.36 21.30 -0.41
N GLY A 114 -19.81 20.28 -1.14
CA GLY A 114 -19.55 20.17 -2.58
C GLY A 114 -19.89 21.43 -3.37
N THR A 115 -18.99 21.84 -4.26
CA THR A 115 -19.17 22.97 -5.19
C THR A 115 -20.23 22.72 -6.27
N GLY A 116 -21.00 21.64 -6.17
CA GLY A 116 -21.79 21.03 -7.25
C GLY A 116 -20.99 20.04 -8.13
N PHE A 117 -19.65 20.09 -8.07
CA PHE A 117 -18.79 19.28 -8.96
C PHE A 117 -18.90 17.76 -8.68
N PRO A 118 -18.99 16.90 -9.72
CA PRO A 118 -19.19 15.45 -9.57
C PRO A 118 -17.88 14.70 -9.24
N SER A 119 -17.29 14.98 -8.07
CA SER A 119 -15.94 14.50 -7.69
C SER A 119 -15.73 12.98 -7.82
N SER A 120 -16.72 12.15 -7.50
CA SER A 120 -16.62 10.69 -7.63
C SER A 120 -16.49 10.24 -9.10
N ALA A 121 -17.28 10.84 -10.00
CA ALA A 121 -17.23 10.54 -11.42
C ALA A 121 -15.94 11.06 -12.06
N ALA A 122 -15.52 12.28 -11.70
CA ALA A 122 -14.24 12.84 -12.11
C ALA A 122 -13.04 12.00 -11.65
N GLY A 123 -13.09 11.46 -10.43
CA GLY A 123 -12.07 10.53 -9.92
C GLY A 123 -11.97 9.26 -10.78
N ALA A 124 -13.11 8.62 -11.09
CA ALA A 124 -13.15 7.45 -11.96
C ALA A 124 -12.70 7.74 -13.40
N PHE A 125 -13.11 8.89 -13.96
CA PHE A 125 -12.71 9.34 -15.29
C PHE A 125 -11.20 9.62 -15.36
N ALA A 126 -10.64 10.28 -14.35
CA ALA A 126 -9.20 10.51 -14.23
C ALA A 126 -8.40 9.18 -14.19
N LEU A 127 -8.89 8.17 -13.45
CA LEU A 127 -8.27 6.84 -13.42
C LEU A 127 -8.26 6.19 -14.81
N GLN A 128 -9.36 6.24 -15.54
CA GLN A 128 -9.44 5.67 -16.89
C GLN A 128 -8.52 6.42 -17.87
N PHE A 129 -8.55 7.76 -17.86
CA PHE A 129 -7.62 8.60 -18.62
C PHE A 129 -6.16 8.24 -18.30
N ALA A 130 -5.78 8.14 -17.02
CA ALA A 130 -4.40 7.85 -16.63
C ALA A 130 -3.94 6.44 -17.03
N ASN A 131 -4.84 5.46 -17.06
CA ASN A 131 -4.55 4.13 -17.59
C ASN A 131 -4.24 4.16 -19.11
N VAL A 132 -4.80 5.09 -19.89
CA VAL A 132 -4.44 5.27 -21.31
C VAL A 132 -3.23 6.21 -21.47
N TYR A 133 -3.12 7.23 -20.62
CA TYR A 133 -2.08 8.26 -20.71
C TYR A 133 -0.70 7.73 -20.29
N LEU A 134 -0.62 6.95 -19.20
CA LEU A 134 0.65 6.45 -18.64
C LEU A 134 1.10 5.09 -19.20
N ASN A 135 0.21 4.31 -19.81
CA ASN A 135 0.60 3.11 -20.55
C ASN A 135 0.94 3.48 -22.00
N TYR A 136 2.24 3.63 -22.28
CA TYR A 136 2.77 3.99 -23.59
C TYR A 136 3.70 2.90 -24.13
N ASP A 137 3.50 2.52 -25.39
CA ASP A 137 4.50 1.84 -26.21
C ASP A 137 4.49 2.45 -27.61
N GLN A 138 5.65 2.86 -28.10
CA GLN A 138 5.83 3.36 -29.46
C GLN A 138 5.29 2.40 -30.55
N LYS A 139 5.19 1.09 -30.25
CA LYS A 139 4.60 0.09 -31.16
C LYS A 139 3.07 0.09 -31.20
N SER A 140 2.38 0.64 -30.19
CA SER A 140 0.91 0.67 -30.09
C SER A 140 0.33 2.09 -30.08
N ALA A 141 1.16 3.11 -30.27
CA ALA A 141 0.79 4.52 -30.20
C ALA A 141 -0.50 4.89 -30.97
N PRO A 142 -0.77 4.42 -32.22
CA PRO A 142 -2.02 4.74 -32.90
C PRO A 142 -3.28 4.21 -32.20
N ALA A 143 -3.21 3.01 -31.59
CA ALA A 143 -4.32 2.46 -30.82
C ALA A 143 -4.54 3.23 -29.51
N ARG A 144 -3.45 3.69 -28.88
CA ARG A 144 -3.50 4.57 -27.70
C ARG A 144 -4.17 5.91 -28.04
N GLU A 145 -3.85 6.54 -29.17
CA GLU A 145 -4.54 7.79 -29.58
C GLU A 145 -6.05 7.60 -29.72
N VAL A 146 -6.51 6.48 -30.28
CA VAL A 146 -7.94 6.19 -30.44
C VAL A 146 -8.62 6.06 -29.08
N ALA A 147 -7.99 5.36 -28.12
CA ALA A 147 -8.49 5.28 -26.76
C ALA A 147 -8.47 6.65 -26.03
N LEU A 148 -7.43 7.47 -26.26
CA LEU A 148 -7.22 8.74 -25.58
C LEU A 148 -8.23 9.81 -25.99
N ARG A 149 -8.67 9.83 -27.27
CA ARG A 149 -9.67 10.77 -27.80
C ARG A 149 -10.97 10.80 -26.97
N THR A 150 -11.37 9.69 -26.36
CA THR A 150 -12.54 9.58 -25.45
C THR A 150 -12.48 10.52 -24.23
N PHE A 151 -11.28 10.98 -23.85
CA PHE A 151 -11.05 11.79 -22.65
C PHE A 151 -10.70 13.25 -22.96
N LEU A 152 -10.53 13.60 -24.23
CA LEU A 152 -10.00 14.89 -24.68
C LEU A 152 -11.09 15.72 -25.40
N PRO A 153 -10.98 17.06 -25.41
CA PRO A 153 -11.88 17.89 -26.21
C PRO A 153 -11.59 17.70 -27.71
N GLU A 154 -12.57 17.98 -28.55
CA GLU A 154 -12.39 17.93 -30.01
C GLU A 154 -11.27 18.89 -30.46
N GLY A 155 -10.49 18.45 -31.45
CA GLY A 155 -9.31 19.20 -31.94
C GLY A 155 -8.07 19.13 -31.05
N ALA A 156 -8.09 18.42 -29.92
CA ALA A 156 -6.91 18.23 -29.08
C ALA A 156 -5.79 17.41 -29.77
N ASP A 157 -4.55 17.69 -29.36
CA ASP A 157 -3.36 16.88 -29.67
C ASP A 157 -3.59 15.41 -29.27
N PRO A 158 -3.60 14.45 -30.21
CA PRO A 158 -3.95 13.05 -29.94
C PRO A 158 -2.86 12.27 -29.19
N GLN A 159 -1.63 12.79 -29.12
CA GLN A 159 -0.58 12.26 -28.25
C GLN A 159 -0.56 12.96 -26.87
N PHE A 160 -1.25 14.09 -26.76
CA PHE A 160 -1.47 14.91 -25.57
C PHE A 160 -0.18 15.25 -24.80
N GLY A 161 0.88 15.59 -25.54
CA GLY A 161 2.21 15.90 -25.00
C GLY A 161 3.25 14.77 -25.07
N TRP A 162 2.89 13.57 -25.53
CA TRP A 162 3.88 12.53 -25.83
C TRP A 162 4.59 12.78 -27.17
N ASN A 163 5.90 12.53 -27.22
CA ASN A 163 6.75 12.79 -28.39
C ASN A 163 6.85 11.60 -29.37
N GLY A 164 6.04 10.56 -29.18
CA GLY A 164 6.09 9.33 -29.98
C GLY A 164 7.16 8.30 -29.58
N ALA A 165 8.08 8.61 -28.66
CA ALA A 165 9.24 7.76 -28.38
C ALA A 165 9.14 6.93 -27.08
N GLY A 166 9.78 5.76 -27.08
CA GLY A 166 10.03 4.97 -25.86
C GLY A 166 8.82 4.18 -25.35
N LYS A 167 8.80 3.93 -24.04
CA LYS A 167 7.77 3.16 -23.33
C LYS A 167 7.56 3.66 -21.90
N MET A 168 6.35 3.46 -21.38
CA MET A 168 6.02 3.55 -19.95
C MET A 168 4.93 2.52 -19.64
N GLN A 169 5.05 1.83 -18.51
CA GLN A 169 4.07 0.84 -18.05
C GLN A 169 3.65 1.16 -16.62
N LEU A 170 2.34 1.25 -16.43
CA LEU A 170 1.69 1.45 -15.16
C LEU A 170 1.52 0.09 -14.46
N GLN A 171 1.90 0.00 -13.18
CA GLN A 171 1.62 -1.14 -12.31
C GLN A 171 0.33 -0.92 -11.51
N SER A 172 0.13 0.29 -10.99
CA SER A 172 -1.03 0.66 -10.20
C SER A 172 -1.32 2.16 -10.33
N VAL A 173 -2.59 2.54 -10.17
CA VAL A 173 -3.02 3.94 -10.05
C VAL A 173 -4.26 4.05 -9.16
N GLN A 174 -4.30 5.07 -8.32
CA GLN A 174 -5.38 5.34 -7.35
C GLN A 174 -5.65 6.86 -7.28
N VAL A 175 -6.88 7.25 -6.92
CA VAL A 175 -7.20 8.66 -6.66
C VAL A 175 -6.66 9.03 -5.27
N ALA A 176 -5.74 9.99 -5.23
CA ALA A 176 -5.22 10.55 -3.98
C ALA A 176 -6.07 11.73 -3.47
N GLY A 177 -6.80 12.42 -4.36
CA GLY A 177 -7.75 13.47 -4.00
C GLY A 177 -8.36 14.18 -5.20
N VAL A 178 -9.43 14.94 -4.96
CA VAL A 178 -10.07 15.82 -5.95
C VAL A 178 -10.14 17.22 -5.35
N ASP A 179 -9.47 18.18 -5.97
CA ASP A 179 -9.51 19.59 -5.60
C ASP A 179 -10.46 20.33 -6.56
N ALA A 180 -11.70 20.53 -6.12
CA ALA A 180 -12.75 21.18 -6.92
C ALA A 180 -12.72 22.70 -6.70
N ARG A 181 -12.47 23.45 -7.78
CA ARG A 181 -12.34 24.91 -7.77
C ARG A 181 -13.70 25.60 -7.76
N ASP A 182 -14.63 25.04 -8.51
CA ASP A 182 -16.01 25.51 -8.73
C ASP A 182 -16.90 24.32 -9.13
N ALA A 183 -18.09 24.57 -9.68
CA ALA A 183 -19.04 23.53 -10.09
C ALA A 183 -18.59 22.73 -11.33
N HIS A 184 -17.71 23.31 -12.15
CA HIS A 184 -17.31 22.79 -13.44
C HIS A 184 -15.84 22.39 -13.50
N ASN A 185 -14.95 22.97 -12.70
CA ASN A 185 -13.50 22.73 -12.76
C ASN A 185 -12.96 22.05 -11.50
N ALA A 186 -12.18 20.98 -11.69
CA ALA A 186 -11.39 20.37 -10.63
C ALA A 186 -10.02 19.89 -11.11
N THR A 187 -9.09 19.70 -10.18
CA THR A 187 -7.86 18.92 -10.41
C THR A 187 -7.94 17.62 -9.64
N VAL A 188 -7.97 16.49 -10.36
CA VAL A 188 -7.85 15.18 -9.73
C VAL A 188 -6.38 14.85 -9.57
N THR A 189 -5.93 14.62 -8.34
CA THR A 189 -4.59 14.11 -8.07
C THR A 189 -4.63 12.60 -7.98
N LEU A 190 -3.87 11.93 -8.85
CA LEU A 190 -3.68 10.49 -8.85
C LEU A 190 -2.31 10.15 -8.26
N LEU A 191 -2.24 9.05 -7.51
CA LEU A 191 -0.99 8.39 -7.13
C LEU A 191 -0.80 7.18 -8.03
N ALA A 192 0.36 7.05 -8.67
CA ALA A 192 0.66 5.99 -9.63
C ALA A 192 2.00 5.33 -9.32
N SER A 193 2.09 4.01 -9.48
CA SER A 193 3.34 3.26 -9.48
C SER A 193 3.70 2.81 -10.90
N THR A 194 4.93 3.11 -11.29
CA THR A 194 5.64 2.50 -12.41
C THR A 194 6.70 1.54 -11.84
N ALA A 195 7.30 0.69 -12.68
CA ALA A 195 8.24 -0.39 -12.32
C ALA A 195 8.96 -0.25 -10.95
N ASP A 196 9.71 0.85 -10.80
CA ASP A 196 10.57 1.13 -9.64
C ASP A 196 10.23 2.48 -8.96
N LYS A 197 9.14 3.16 -9.37
CA LYS A 197 8.91 4.58 -8.99
C LYS A 197 7.44 4.95 -8.81
N TRP A 198 7.16 5.57 -7.67
CA TRP A 198 5.93 6.30 -7.39
C TRP A 198 5.98 7.73 -7.93
N LEU A 199 4.89 8.17 -8.54
CA LEU A 199 4.67 9.54 -9.01
C LEU A 199 3.26 10.02 -8.67
N ARG A 200 3.05 11.34 -8.67
CA ARG A 200 1.70 11.92 -8.72
C ARG A 200 1.42 12.47 -10.10
N LEU A 201 0.18 12.30 -10.57
CA LEU A 201 -0.32 12.91 -11.80
C LEU A 201 -1.51 13.81 -11.43
N ALA A 202 -1.36 15.12 -11.65
CA ALA A 202 -2.47 16.06 -11.55
C ALA A 202 -3.19 16.14 -12.90
N VAL A 203 -4.47 15.78 -12.93
CA VAL A 203 -5.33 15.75 -14.13
C VAL A 203 -6.40 16.85 -13.99
N PRO A 204 -6.30 17.94 -14.76
CA PRO A 204 -7.36 18.96 -14.84
C PRO A 204 -8.59 18.37 -15.53
N ILE A 205 -9.75 18.46 -14.89
CA ILE A 205 -11.03 17.98 -15.44
C ILE A 205 -12.04 19.13 -15.45
N TYR A 206 -12.75 19.23 -16.57
CA TYR A 206 -13.97 20.02 -16.71
C TYR A 206 -15.20 19.10 -16.73
N ALA A 207 -16.28 19.55 -16.09
CA ALA A 207 -17.59 18.92 -16.07
C ALA A 207 -18.64 19.89 -16.64
N ASP A 208 -19.45 19.46 -17.60
CA ASP A 208 -20.56 20.27 -18.12
C ASP A 208 -21.80 20.22 -17.20
N GLN A 209 -22.87 20.92 -17.59
CA GLN A 209 -24.15 20.94 -16.85
C GLN A 209 -24.96 19.65 -16.98
N ASN A 210 -24.58 18.74 -17.89
CA ASN A 210 -25.24 17.46 -18.15
C ASN A 210 -24.53 16.28 -17.45
N GLY A 211 -23.36 16.51 -16.84
CA GLY A 211 -22.51 15.48 -16.23
C GLY A 211 -21.44 14.90 -17.17
N SER A 212 -21.27 15.44 -18.37
CA SER A 212 -20.18 15.10 -19.29
C SER A 212 -18.84 15.53 -18.70
N LEU A 213 -17.79 14.71 -18.85
CA LEU A 213 -16.46 14.97 -18.32
C LEU A 213 -15.42 15.03 -19.44
N VAL A 214 -14.42 15.91 -19.30
CA VAL A 214 -13.30 16.03 -20.24
C VAL A 214 -12.02 16.48 -19.52
N VAL A 215 -10.86 16.01 -19.97
CA VAL A 215 -9.56 16.50 -19.47
C VAL A 215 -9.25 17.86 -20.11
N SER A 216 -9.35 18.92 -19.30
CA SER A 216 -9.41 20.31 -19.80
C SER A 216 -8.05 20.94 -20.10
N ALA A 217 -6.96 20.36 -19.60
CA ALA A 217 -5.59 20.79 -19.89
C ALA A 217 -4.60 19.61 -19.73
N ARG A 218 -3.38 19.76 -20.25
CA ARG A 218 -2.32 18.75 -20.13
C ARG A 218 -2.04 18.42 -18.66
N PRO A 219 -1.92 17.13 -18.28
CA PRO A 219 -1.69 16.74 -16.90
C PRO A 219 -0.25 17.01 -16.47
N ALA A 220 -0.05 17.32 -15.19
CA ALA A 220 1.26 17.60 -14.62
C ALA A 220 1.79 16.40 -13.82
N LEU A 221 3.03 16.00 -14.08
CA LEU A 221 3.78 15.10 -13.20
C LEU A 221 4.25 15.89 -11.98
N LEU A 222 3.95 15.39 -10.78
CA LEU A 222 4.30 15.96 -9.50
C LEU A 222 5.14 14.98 -8.67
N PRO A 223 6.05 15.47 -7.81
CA PRO A 223 6.83 14.60 -6.93
C PRO A 223 5.93 13.75 -6.02
N PRO A 224 6.35 12.54 -5.62
CA PRO A 224 5.59 11.70 -4.70
C PRO A 224 5.34 12.40 -3.35
N PRO A 225 4.37 11.93 -2.54
CA PRO A 225 4.15 12.46 -1.19
C PRO A 225 5.41 12.31 -0.32
N THR A 226 5.81 13.38 0.37
CA THR A 226 6.90 13.34 1.34
C THR A 226 6.45 12.64 2.63
N LYS A 227 7.30 11.81 3.23
CA LYS A 227 7.07 11.22 4.55
C LYS A 227 6.79 12.32 5.59
N ALA A 228 5.69 12.20 6.32
CA ALA A 228 5.40 13.09 7.44
C ALA A 228 6.38 12.82 8.60
N LYS A 229 6.69 13.86 9.38
CA LYS A 229 7.35 13.69 10.69
C LYS A 229 6.26 13.45 11.73
N LEU A 230 6.38 12.36 12.49
CA LEU A 230 5.54 12.14 13.67
C LEU A 230 5.94 13.14 14.78
N PRO A 231 4.99 13.65 15.57
CA PRO A 231 5.34 14.36 16.80
C PRO A 231 6.03 13.38 17.76
N GLN A 232 7.02 13.88 18.51
CA GLN A 232 7.61 13.10 19.59
C GLN A 232 6.59 13.01 20.73
N GLY A 233 6.12 11.79 21.02
CA GLY A 233 5.28 11.53 22.19
C GLY A 233 6.07 11.73 23.48
N GLY A 234 5.40 12.19 24.53
CA GLY A 234 5.96 12.14 25.88
C GLY A 234 6.02 10.69 26.38
N VAL A 235 6.97 10.40 27.28
CA VAL A 235 6.97 9.13 28.02
C VAL A 235 5.86 9.20 29.07
N GLU A 236 4.77 8.47 28.87
CA GLU A 236 3.73 8.33 29.87
C GLU A 236 4.21 7.46 31.05
N ASP A 237 3.74 7.79 32.26
CA ASP A 237 4.17 7.09 33.48
C ASP A 237 3.51 5.69 33.56
N ARG A 238 4.34 4.64 33.40
CA ARG A 238 3.91 3.24 33.26
C ARG A 238 3.54 2.58 34.60
N ASP A 239 2.52 1.73 34.55
CA ASP A 239 2.03 0.91 35.65
C ASP A 239 2.56 -0.52 35.49
N THR A 240 3.86 -0.70 35.72
CA THR A 240 4.60 -1.94 35.44
C THR A 240 4.10 -3.16 36.23
N ALA A 241 3.46 -2.93 37.38
CA ALA A 241 2.78 -3.97 38.15
C ALA A 241 1.55 -4.49 37.39
N LEU A 242 0.74 -3.60 36.83
CA LEU A 242 -0.44 -3.94 36.04
C LEU A 242 -0.08 -4.50 34.64
N GLU A 243 1.03 -4.03 34.04
CA GLU A 243 1.60 -4.67 32.83
C GLU A 243 1.92 -6.15 33.09
N SER A 244 2.54 -6.44 34.24
CA SER A 244 2.88 -7.80 34.66
C SER A 244 1.65 -8.65 35.03
N GLU A 245 0.60 -8.06 35.62
CA GLU A 245 -0.70 -8.72 35.86
C GLU A 245 -1.39 -9.11 34.54
N LEU A 246 -1.30 -8.24 33.51
CA LEU A 246 -2.06 -8.39 32.27
C LEU A 246 -1.35 -9.21 31.18
N GLN A 247 -0.02 -9.30 31.15
CA GLN A 247 0.69 -10.05 30.11
C GLN A 247 0.24 -11.53 29.95
N PRO A 248 0.10 -12.36 31.00
CA PRO A 248 -0.41 -13.72 30.85
C PRO A 248 -1.88 -13.78 30.46
N PHE A 249 -2.72 -12.88 30.98
CA PHE A 249 -4.14 -12.76 30.61
C PHE A 249 -4.30 -12.45 29.11
N LEU A 250 -3.53 -11.47 28.61
CA LEU A 250 -3.55 -11.08 27.21
C LEU A 250 -3.02 -12.20 26.31
N GLY A 251 -2.07 -13.01 26.77
CA GLY A 251 -1.64 -14.22 26.06
C GLY A 251 -2.81 -15.16 25.74
N THR A 252 -3.62 -15.54 26.75
CA THR A 252 -4.78 -16.41 26.52
C THR A 252 -5.89 -15.72 25.72
N PHE A 253 -6.14 -14.42 25.97
CA PHE A 253 -7.10 -13.66 25.17
C PHE A 253 -6.72 -13.62 23.69
N PHE A 254 -5.46 -13.32 23.35
CA PHE A 254 -5.01 -13.26 21.96
C PHE A 254 -4.92 -14.63 21.28
N GLN A 255 -4.73 -15.72 22.04
CA GLN A 255 -4.87 -17.09 21.52
C GLN A 255 -6.31 -17.38 21.05
N GLU A 256 -7.33 -17.04 21.84
CA GLU A 256 -8.74 -17.22 21.44
C GLU A 256 -9.21 -16.17 20.41
N TYR A 257 -8.56 -15.00 20.39
CA TYR A 257 -8.74 -13.99 19.35
C TYR A 257 -8.23 -14.49 17.99
N ALA A 258 -7.14 -15.25 17.96
CA ALA A 258 -6.64 -15.89 16.73
C ALA A 258 -7.68 -16.85 16.12
N THR A 259 -8.27 -17.71 16.96
CA THR A 259 -9.20 -18.77 16.51
C THR A 259 -10.58 -18.25 16.14
N GLY A 260 -11.00 -17.10 16.68
CA GLY A 260 -12.37 -16.60 16.54
C GLY A 260 -13.37 -17.34 17.43
N ASN A 261 -12.92 -18.02 18.49
CA ASN A 261 -13.75 -18.79 19.39
C ASN A 261 -14.64 -17.87 20.27
N GLN A 262 -15.81 -17.51 19.76
CA GLN A 262 -16.71 -16.55 20.41
C GLN A 262 -17.12 -16.97 21.83
N ALA A 263 -17.26 -18.28 22.08
CA ALA A 263 -17.62 -18.83 23.38
C ALA A 263 -16.49 -18.64 24.41
N ALA A 264 -15.22 -18.77 24.02
CA ALA A 264 -14.10 -18.43 24.89
C ALA A 264 -13.89 -16.92 25.01
N LEU A 265 -13.93 -16.16 23.90
CA LEU A 265 -13.78 -14.70 23.90
C LEU A 265 -14.78 -14.00 24.81
N SER A 266 -16.02 -14.49 24.90
CA SER A 266 -17.04 -13.97 25.84
C SER A 266 -16.66 -14.03 27.32
N ARG A 267 -15.68 -14.87 27.69
CA ARG A 267 -15.17 -15.03 29.07
C ARG A 267 -14.09 -14.01 29.42
N PHE A 268 -13.42 -13.46 28.40
CA PHE A 268 -12.35 -12.45 28.53
C PHE A 268 -12.83 -11.02 28.23
N SER A 269 -14.07 -10.86 27.78
CA SER A 269 -14.61 -9.58 27.27
C SER A 269 -15.87 -9.10 27.99
N VAL A 270 -16.26 -7.85 27.74
CA VAL A 270 -17.42 -7.20 28.36
C VAL A 270 -18.05 -6.15 27.43
N GLY A 271 -19.38 -6.15 27.32
CA GLY A 271 -20.10 -5.18 26.51
C GLY A 271 -20.28 -5.68 25.08
N THR A 272 -19.68 -4.98 24.11
CA THR A 272 -19.78 -5.32 22.68
C THR A 272 -19.10 -6.65 22.37
N THR A 273 -19.72 -7.47 21.51
CA THR A 273 -19.15 -8.73 21.02
C THR A 273 -17.85 -8.48 20.26
N ILE A 274 -16.72 -8.91 20.83
CA ILE A 274 -15.43 -8.91 20.13
C ILE A 274 -15.37 -10.14 19.22
N ALA A 275 -15.36 -9.92 17.90
CA ALA A 275 -15.08 -10.96 16.91
C ALA A 275 -13.57 -11.16 16.75
N GLY A 276 -13.13 -12.42 16.63
CA GLY A 276 -11.72 -12.77 16.41
C GLY A 276 -11.35 -12.98 14.93
N LEU A 277 -10.09 -13.32 14.70
CA LEU A 277 -9.42 -13.41 13.40
C LEU A 277 -9.67 -14.74 12.64
N ALA A 278 -10.61 -15.57 13.12
CA ALA A 278 -11.12 -16.76 12.43
C ALA A 278 -10.08 -17.74 11.85
N ASN A 279 -8.90 -17.87 12.49
CA ASN A 279 -7.76 -18.70 12.05
C ASN A 279 -6.99 -18.17 10.81
N THR A 280 -7.20 -16.91 10.42
CA THR A 280 -6.37 -16.22 9.41
C THR A 280 -4.91 -16.04 9.89
N VAL A 281 -4.67 -16.09 11.20
CA VAL A 281 -3.35 -16.10 11.82
C VAL A 281 -3.28 -17.11 12.97
N ARG A 282 -2.06 -17.52 13.31
CA ARG A 282 -1.72 -18.24 14.54
C ARG A 282 -1.12 -17.25 15.55
N PHE A 283 -1.59 -17.30 16.80
CA PHE A 283 -0.95 -16.59 17.91
C PHE A 283 0.42 -17.20 18.22
N MET A 284 1.46 -16.36 18.34
CA MET A 284 2.80 -16.77 18.78
C MET A 284 3.09 -16.29 20.20
N GLN A 285 3.01 -14.99 20.46
CA GLN A 285 3.26 -14.39 21.78
C GLN A 285 2.73 -12.96 21.91
N VAL A 286 2.50 -12.50 23.15
CA VAL A 286 2.42 -11.07 23.49
C VAL A 286 3.83 -10.59 23.83
N LYS A 287 4.44 -9.84 22.92
CA LYS A 287 5.83 -9.35 23.00
C LYS A 287 6.00 -8.22 24.01
N GLU A 288 5.04 -7.30 24.08
CA GLU A 288 5.02 -6.22 25.07
C GLU A 288 3.59 -5.89 25.50
N VAL A 289 3.44 -5.48 26.76
CA VAL A 289 2.25 -4.80 27.29
C VAL A 289 2.70 -3.48 27.90
N VAL A 290 2.01 -2.39 27.55
CA VAL A 290 2.20 -1.04 28.10
C VAL A 290 0.89 -0.59 28.73
N VAL A 291 0.92 -0.17 29.99
CA VAL A 291 -0.25 0.34 30.72
C VAL A 291 0.09 1.69 31.35
N PRO A 292 -0.39 2.81 30.79
CA PRO A 292 -0.29 4.10 31.46
C PRO A 292 -1.02 4.10 32.80
N LYS A 293 -0.49 4.83 33.78
CA LYS A 293 -1.19 5.10 35.05
C LYS A 293 -2.49 5.88 34.78
N GLY A 294 -3.55 5.47 35.47
CA GLY A 294 -4.90 5.96 35.23
C GLY A 294 -5.91 5.42 36.25
N ALA A 295 -7.20 5.51 35.92
CA ALA A 295 -8.27 5.10 36.83
C ALA A 295 -8.16 3.62 37.28
N ALA A 296 -8.54 3.33 38.52
CA ALA A 296 -8.39 1.98 39.08
C ALA A 296 -9.38 0.95 38.50
N GLY A 297 -10.52 1.40 37.94
CA GLY A 297 -11.54 0.54 37.36
C GLY A 297 -11.49 0.42 35.83
N GLU A 298 -10.75 1.28 35.14
CA GLU A 298 -10.66 1.32 33.67
C GLU A 298 -9.29 1.80 33.22
N ARG A 299 -8.66 1.07 32.29
CA ARG A 299 -7.38 1.42 31.69
C ARG A 299 -7.41 1.26 30.17
N THR A 300 -6.72 2.18 29.50
CA THR A 300 -6.22 1.90 28.15
C THR A 300 -4.94 1.09 28.27
N VAL A 301 -4.81 0.07 27.45
CA VAL A 301 -3.66 -0.85 27.43
C VAL A 301 -3.19 -1.00 25.99
N THR A 302 -1.89 -0.89 25.76
CA THR A 302 -1.29 -1.13 24.45
C THR A 302 -0.54 -2.45 24.48
N ALA A 303 -0.84 -3.36 23.55
CA ALA A 303 -0.23 -4.69 23.50
C ALA A 303 0.35 -4.95 22.11
N THR A 304 1.64 -5.29 22.05
CA THR A 304 2.32 -5.69 20.81
C THR A 304 2.35 -7.22 20.75
N VAL A 305 1.75 -7.77 19.70
CA VAL A 305 1.51 -9.22 19.55
C VAL A 305 2.20 -9.72 18.30
N THR A 306 2.91 -10.84 18.42
CA THR A 306 3.49 -11.56 17.28
C THR A 306 2.50 -12.62 16.79
N TRP A 307 2.20 -12.56 15.50
CA TRP A 307 1.35 -13.51 14.77
C TRP A 307 2.18 -14.26 13.75
N GLN A 308 1.82 -15.50 13.45
CA GLN A 308 2.28 -16.22 12.26
C GLN A 308 1.13 -16.29 11.24
N LEU A 309 1.42 -15.93 9.99
CA LEU A 309 0.47 -16.08 8.89
C LEU A 309 0.22 -17.57 8.60
N THR A 310 -1.04 -18.00 8.53
CA THR A 310 -1.38 -19.41 8.22
C THR A 310 -1.21 -19.72 6.73
N GLU A 311 -1.33 -18.71 5.87
CA GLU A 311 -1.00 -18.76 4.44
C GLU A 311 0.33 -18.04 4.17
N GLY A 312 0.91 -18.22 2.97
CA GLY A 312 2.11 -17.47 2.55
C GLY A 312 3.45 -17.93 3.14
N GLY A 313 3.51 -19.10 3.78
CA GLY A 313 4.77 -19.75 4.17
C GLY A 313 5.22 -19.55 5.63
N GLY A 314 4.32 -19.15 6.53
CA GLY A 314 4.60 -19.13 7.97
C GLY A 314 5.44 -17.94 8.46
N GLY A 315 5.51 -16.86 7.68
CA GLY A 315 6.15 -15.61 8.12
C GLY A 315 5.45 -14.99 9.33
N GLU A 316 6.24 -14.31 10.17
CA GLU A 316 5.75 -13.63 11.36
C GLU A 316 5.44 -12.15 11.13
N LEU A 317 4.47 -11.61 11.86
CA LEU A 317 4.01 -10.24 11.81
C LEU A 317 3.78 -9.70 13.22
N GLU A 318 4.43 -8.60 13.57
CA GLU A 318 4.15 -7.87 14.81
C GLU A 318 3.04 -6.83 14.59
N GLN A 319 2.06 -6.78 15.50
CA GLN A 319 0.96 -5.83 15.46
C GLN A 319 0.67 -5.25 16.83
N THR A 320 0.53 -3.93 16.90
CA THR A 320 0.26 -3.20 18.15
C THR A 320 -1.22 -2.81 18.25
N TYR A 321 -1.90 -3.41 19.22
CA TYR A 321 -3.32 -3.18 19.52
C TYR A 321 -3.46 -2.23 20.70
N ARG A 322 -4.48 -1.36 20.65
CA ARG A 322 -5.03 -0.69 21.82
C ARG A 322 -6.26 -1.45 22.30
N LEU A 323 -6.26 -1.82 23.57
CA LEU A 323 -7.39 -2.41 24.27
C LEU A 323 -7.92 -1.40 25.28
N THR A 324 -9.23 -1.38 25.48
CA THR A 324 -9.83 -0.73 26.65
C THR A 324 -10.24 -1.82 27.64
N MET A 325 -9.66 -1.81 28.84
CA MET A 325 -9.85 -2.86 29.85
C MET A 325 -10.59 -2.31 31.06
N VAL A 326 -11.55 -3.08 31.57
CA VAL A 326 -12.40 -2.72 32.72
C VAL A 326 -12.26 -3.78 33.81
N LYS A 327 -12.08 -3.35 35.07
CA LYS A 327 -11.99 -4.26 36.21
C LYS A 327 -13.40 -4.57 36.75
N LYS A 328 -13.80 -5.85 36.72
CA LYS A 328 -15.03 -6.36 37.34
C LYS A 328 -14.67 -7.23 38.54
N GLY A 329 -14.94 -6.72 39.74
CA GLY A 329 -14.46 -7.33 40.98
C GLY A 329 -12.94 -7.35 41.00
N THR A 330 -12.35 -8.54 41.03
CA THR A 330 -10.90 -8.74 40.95
C THR A 330 -10.35 -8.86 39.52
N THR A 331 -11.21 -9.14 38.52
CA THR A 331 -10.78 -9.58 37.18
C THR A 331 -10.84 -8.44 36.16
N TRP A 332 -9.81 -8.28 35.35
CA TRP A 332 -9.83 -7.40 34.17
C TRP A 332 -10.48 -8.09 32.97
N LEU A 333 -11.26 -7.34 32.18
CA LEU A 333 -11.92 -7.81 30.95
C LEU A 333 -11.76 -6.78 29.84
N VAL A 334 -11.64 -7.25 28.59
CA VAL A 334 -11.53 -6.40 27.39
C VAL A 334 -12.91 -5.87 26.98
N ARG A 335 -13.07 -4.54 26.91
CA ARG A 335 -14.30 -3.88 26.45
C ARG A 335 -14.25 -3.47 24.98
N ASP A 336 -13.08 -3.11 24.49
CA ASP A 336 -12.81 -2.65 23.13
C ASP A 336 -11.41 -3.09 22.70
N ILE A 337 -11.22 -3.33 21.41
CA ILE A 337 -9.92 -3.64 20.80
C ILE A 337 -9.84 -3.05 19.39
N ARG A 338 -8.76 -2.33 19.11
CA ARG A 338 -8.50 -1.66 17.83
C ARG A 338 -6.99 -1.52 17.56
N GLY A 339 -6.61 -1.18 16.33
CA GLY A 339 -5.24 -0.77 16.03
C GLY A 339 -4.84 0.50 16.80
N THR A 340 -3.56 0.63 17.16
CA THR A 340 -3.10 1.86 17.84
C THR A 340 -3.13 3.09 16.91
N THR A 341 -3.26 4.27 17.53
CA THR A 341 -3.25 5.59 16.89
C THR A 341 -2.18 6.51 17.46
N GLU A 342 -1.46 6.10 18.51
CA GLU A 342 -0.21 6.76 18.91
C GLU A 342 0.95 6.33 18.00
N PRO A 343 1.98 7.18 17.83
CA PRO A 343 3.29 6.72 17.39
C PRO A 343 3.80 5.57 18.27
N ASN A 344 4.35 4.52 17.67
CA ASN A 344 5.05 3.49 18.44
C ASN A 344 6.25 4.13 19.16
N ALA A 345 6.33 3.96 20.48
CA ALA A 345 7.57 4.19 21.22
C ALA A 345 8.67 3.31 20.59
N SER A 346 9.80 3.93 20.25
CA SER A 346 10.93 3.34 19.50
C SER A 346 12.22 3.56 20.27
#